data_AF-A0A6M3IHZ6-F1
#
_entry.id   AF-A0A6M3IHZ6-F1
#
_cell.length_a   1.000
_cell.length_b   1.000
_cell.length_c   1.000
_cell.angle_alpha   90.00
_cell.angle_beta   90.00
_cell.angle_gamma   90.00
#
_symmetry.space_group_name_H-M   'P 1'
#
loop_
_entity.id
_entity.type
_entity.pdbx_description
1 polymer ?
#
loop_
_entity_poly.entity_id
_entity_poly.type
_entity_poly.pdbx_seq_one_letter_code
_entity_poly.pdbx_strand_id
1 'polypeptide(L)' 'MSEDNWKHRSKGMRCNTCMYFVVKEVPTDLEPPPLYLGRCRRRAPTLNGWPAMFLTDWCGDHKLDETKL' A
#
# COMPACT_ATOMS: atom_id res chain seq x y z
N MET A 1 -11.77 -26.86 -0.26
CA MET A 1 -10.48 -26.18 -0.49
C MET A 1 -10.52 -24.88 0.29
N SER A 2 -9.59 -24.65 1.23
CA SER A 2 -9.56 -23.37 1.96
C SER A 2 -9.20 -22.26 0.99
N GLU A 3 -9.96 -21.16 0.98
CA GLU A 3 -9.54 -19.98 0.22
C GLU A 3 -8.18 -19.51 0.73
N ASP A 4 -7.19 -19.48 -0.17
CA ASP A 4 -5.89 -18.91 0.17
C ASP A 4 -6.02 -17.39 0.23
N ASN A 5 -6.00 -16.86 1.46
CA ASN A 5 -6.00 -15.43 1.72
C ASN A 5 -4.79 -14.72 1.10
N TRP A 6 -3.73 -15.44 0.72
CA TRP A 6 -2.51 -14.92 0.13
C TRP A 6 -2.43 -15.06 -1.39
N LYS A 7 -3.47 -15.61 -2.05
CA LYS A 7 -3.51 -15.81 -3.51
C LYS A 7 -3.28 -14.52 -4.31
N HIS A 8 -3.47 -13.37 -3.68
CA HIS A 8 -3.27 -12.05 -4.26
C HIS A 8 -2.04 -11.31 -3.72
N ARG A 9 -1.03 -11.97 -3.12
CA ARG A 9 0.24 -11.32 -2.74
C ARG A 9 1.21 -11.13 -3.92
N SER A 10 0.72 -11.21 -5.16
CA SER A 10 1.51 -11.06 -6.39
C SER A 10 2.06 -9.63 -6.52
N LYS A 11 3.10 -9.44 -7.36
CA LYS A 11 3.73 -8.12 -7.57
C LYS A 11 2.73 -7.05 -7.98
N GLY A 12 1.71 -7.43 -8.76
CA GLY A 12 0.67 -6.54 -9.25
C GLY A 12 -0.38 -6.16 -8.21
N MET A 13 -0.46 -6.84 -7.06
CA MET A 13 -1.50 -6.62 -6.03
C MET A 13 -0.92 -6.00 -4.74
N ARG A 14 0.19 -5.26 -4.81
CA ARG A 14 0.84 -4.63 -3.64
C ARG A 14 0.43 -3.18 -3.52
N CYS A 15 0.55 -2.57 -2.34
CA CYS A 15 0.07 -1.21 -2.07
C CYS A 15 0.46 -0.17 -3.13
N ASN A 16 1.64 -0.27 -3.79
CA ASN A 16 2.00 0.62 -4.89
C ASN A 16 1.00 0.64 -6.06
N THR A 17 0.32 -0.47 -6.35
CA THR A 17 -0.71 -0.59 -7.40
C THR A 17 -2.14 -0.43 -6.85
N CYS A 18 -2.31 -0.10 -5.55
CA CYS A 18 -3.63 0.05 -4.94
C CYS A 18 -4.26 1.42 -5.24
N MET A 19 -5.55 1.47 -5.56
CA MET A 19 -6.28 2.73 -5.76
C MET A 19 -6.42 3.53 -4.45
N TYR A 20 -6.38 2.83 -3.31
CA TYR A 20 -6.51 3.44 -1.99
C TYR A 20 -5.18 3.91 -1.41
N PHE A 21 -4.05 3.48 -1.94
CA PHE A 21 -2.74 3.85 -1.42
C PHE A 21 -2.30 5.22 -1.95
N VAL A 22 -1.78 6.04 -1.05
CA VAL A 22 -1.21 7.37 -1.34
C VAL A 22 0.19 7.44 -0.74
N VAL A 23 1.18 7.76 -1.56
CA VAL A 23 2.57 7.97 -1.13
C VAL A 23 2.64 9.24 -0.27
N LYS A 24 3.41 9.19 0.82
CA LYS A 24 3.78 10.40 1.55
C LYS A 24 4.98 11.03 0.85
N GLU A 25 4.98 12.35 0.72
CA GLU A 25 6.19 13.06 0.32
C GLU A 25 7.31 12.70 1.28
N VAL A 26 8.43 12.22 0.72
CA VAL A 26 9.63 11.90 1.47
C VAL A 26 10.77 12.75 0.92
N PRO A 27 11.58 13.40 1.78
CA PRO A 27 12.70 14.22 1.31
C PRO A 27 13.67 13.36 0.47
N THR A 28 14.01 13.85 -0.72
CA THR A 28 14.86 13.14 -1.70
C THR A 28 16.35 13.18 -1.37
N ASP A 29 16.72 14.00 -0.39
CA ASP A 29 18.08 14.31 0.06
C ASP A 29 18.56 13.42 1.23
N LEU A 30 17.74 12.45 1.67
CA LEU A 30 18.12 11.52 2.73
C LEU A 30 18.93 10.34 2.20
N GLU A 31 20.06 10.05 2.85
CA GLU A 31 20.80 8.79 2.69
C GLU A 31 20.66 7.90 3.94
N PRO A 32 20.26 6.62 3.80
CA PRO A 32 19.91 5.92 2.56
C PRO A 32 18.57 6.42 1.98
N PRO A 33 18.30 6.18 0.67
CA PRO A 33 17.08 6.63 0.03
C PRO A 33 15.85 6.15 0.80
N PRO A 34 14.83 7.00 0.96
CA PRO A 34 13.70 6.67 1.81
C PRO A 34 12.96 5.43 1.32
N LEU A 35 12.66 4.53 2.25
CA LEU A 35 11.61 3.53 2.04
C LEU A 35 10.32 4.29 1.72
N TYR A 36 9.79 4.11 0.51
CA TYR A 36 8.58 4.76 0.03
C TYR A 36 7.38 4.43 0.95
N LEU A 37 7.17 5.31 1.91
CA LEU A 37 6.11 5.23 2.91
C LEU A 37 4.86 5.89 2.34
N GLY A 38 3.70 5.29 2.59
CA GLY A 38 2.42 5.86 2.23
C GLY A 38 1.35 5.60 3.27
N ARG A 39 0.10 5.80 2.85
CA ARG A 39 -1.11 5.70 3.66
C ARG A 39 -2.21 4.98 2.90
N CYS A 40 -2.96 4.11 3.58
CA CYS A 40 -4.15 3.47 3.02
C CYS A 40 -5.40 4.31 3.30
N ARG A 41 -6.11 4.73 2.23
CA ARG A 41 -7.32 5.54 2.34
C ARG A 41 -8.60 4.79 2.71
N ARG A 42 -8.65 3.49 2.40
CA ARG A 42 -9.84 2.66 2.63
C ARG A 42 -10.09 2.34 4.09
N ARG A 43 -9.02 2.23 4.86
CA ARG A 43 -9.00 1.86 6.29
C ARG A 43 -8.86 3.10 7.17
N ALA A 44 -9.11 4.29 6.64
CA ALA A 44 -9.05 5.52 7.41
C ALA A 44 -10.45 6.05 7.71
N PRO A 45 -10.66 6.59 8.91
CA PRO A 45 -9.74 6.59 10.05
C PRO A 45 -9.73 5.22 10.76
N THR A 46 -8.55 4.66 11.07
CA THR A 46 -8.44 3.77 12.24
C THR A 46 -8.37 4.64 13.50
N LEU A 47 -8.47 4.04 14.69
CA LEU A 47 -8.59 4.71 16.01
C LEU A 47 -7.72 5.96 16.21
N ASN A 48 -6.60 6.14 15.48
CA ASN A 48 -5.78 7.36 15.49
C ASN A 48 -5.29 7.86 14.09
N GLY A 49 -5.95 7.51 12.97
CA GLY A 49 -5.67 8.12 11.66
C GLY A 49 -5.58 7.19 10.45
N TRP A 50 -4.73 7.54 9.49
CA TRP A 50 -4.53 6.78 8.24
C TRP A 50 -3.41 5.75 8.46
N PRO A 51 -3.63 4.44 8.25
CA PRO A 51 -2.61 3.43 8.45
C PRO A 51 -1.38 3.66 7.58
N ALA A 52 -0.18 3.60 8.18
CA ALA A 52 1.10 3.66 7.49
C ALA A 52 1.39 2.34 6.77
N MET A 53 1.74 2.41 5.48
CA MET A 53 1.98 1.24 4.62
C MET A 53 3.23 1.48 3.78
N PHE A 54 3.98 0.43 3.47
CA PHE A 54 5.02 0.42 2.44
C PHE A 54 4.43 0.05 1.07
N LEU A 55 5.14 0.41 0.00
CA LEU A 55 4.79 0.01 -1.37
C LEU A 55 4.59 -1.50 -1.54
N THR A 56 5.33 -2.31 -0.79
CA THR A 56 5.33 -3.77 -0.88
C THR A 56 4.28 -4.45 -0.02
N ASP A 57 3.54 -3.69 0.80
CA ASP A 57 2.51 -4.25 1.66
C ASP A 57 1.30 -4.73 0.86
N TRP A 58 0.48 -5.56 1.49
CA TRP A 58 -0.74 -6.12 0.92
C TRP A 58 -1.82 -6.19 2.01
N CYS A 59 -3.08 -6.05 1.62
CA CYS A 59 -4.22 -6.31 2.50
C CYS A 59 -5.37 -6.96 1.75
N GLY A 60 -6.29 -7.60 2.47
CA GLY A 60 -7.48 -8.23 1.87
C GLY A 60 -8.45 -7.25 1.20
N ASP A 61 -8.37 -5.95 1.52
CA ASP A 61 -9.19 -4.90 0.89
C ASP A 61 -8.51 -4.25 -0.32
N HIS A 62 -7.40 -4.83 -0.78
CA HIS A 62 -6.65 -4.29 -1.90
C HIS A 62 -7.52 -4.21 -3.16
N LYS A 63 -7.44 -3.09 -3.88
CA LYS A 63 -8.09 -2.91 -5.17
C LYS A 63 -7.13 -2.25 -6.14
N LEU A 64 -6.94 -2.89 -7.29
CA LEU A 64 -6.04 -2.42 -8.34
C LEU A 64 -6.45 -1.05 -8.84
N ASP A 65 -5.44 -0.23 -9.07
CA ASP A 65 -5.51 1.00 -9.82
C ASP A 65 -4.85 0.77 -11.18
N GLU A 66 -5.66 0.74 -12.24
CA GLU A 66 -5.18 0.52 -13.60
C GLU A 66 -4.21 1.62 -14.05
N THR A 67 -4.23 2.79 -13.40
CA THR A 67 -3.31 3.90 -13.69
C THR A 67 -1.94 3.76 -13.01
N LYS A 68 -1.77 2.77 -12.10
CA LYS A 68 -0.53 2.52 -11.34
C LYS A 68 0.15 1.19 -11.69
N LEU A 69 -0.38 0.47 -12.68
CA LEU A 69 0.18 -0.79 -13.18
C LEU A 69 1.42 -0.55 -14.05
#